data_AF-A0A918TXJ8-F1
#
_entry.id   AF-A0A918TXJ8-F1
#
_cell.length_a   1.000
_cell.length_b   1.000
_cell.length_c   1.000
_cell.angle_alpha   90.00
_cell.angle_beta   90.00
_cell.angle_gamma   90.00
#
_symmetry.space_group_name_H-M   'P 1'
#
loop_
_entity.id
_entity.type
_entity.pdbx_description
1 polymer ?
#
loop_
_entity_poly.entity_id
_entity_poly.type
_entity_poly.pdbx_seq_one_letter_code
_entity_poly.pdbx_strand_id
1 'polypeptide(L)'
;MKSVATFSLLLLSLLPTEKAKGLDIIFRYDLDTSGFFEQAGAKEALEAAGSFYEKLIVDELEAIDPFNFTPGTQRNWYPRYLEPGDTNPYGRRIASAENLVVPANSIVIFVGARALDTTAQGGPGGMEPLQPGSYPWFNQLFNRGEEGAVTYSGTSYSPNPTDFAPWGGTVFFNKDLSWNFSTNDATLPGIDFIPVALHEIGHVLGIGHLDPTFSSWQPLVSQNKFQGPLAKMSNGNVAPSISNGYHWSSSNPDSPTLPVFGRQHGESQNALMQALVGSTNADHFTVPTDLELAALRDIGWELTPALDNFSINVNFDSSQPAVKIPTSTGVTYQILRSDSPASLSPSGPTLTGDGTVQTWTDPNEPSAAAFYQVEVDSPPAAAKSLRDKKAKNQAPTGVLEPTKLPLVAPSVCECLLHNPEH
;
A
#
# COMPACT_ATOMS: atom_id res chain seq x y z
N MET A 1 -68.02 19.73 -4.65
CA MET A 1 -67.09 18.58 -4.54
C MET A 1 -65.71 19.15 -4.31
N LYS A 2 -65.12 18.96 -3.12
CA LYS A 2 -63.83 19.54 -2.73
C LYS A 2 -62.72 18.54 -3.08
N SER A 3 -61.76 18.98 -3.89
CA SER A 3 -60.57 18.22 -4.26
C SER A 3 -59.59 18.21 -3.09
N VAL A 4 -59.18 17.02 -2.65
CA VAL A 4 -58.10 16.82 -1.68
C VAL A 4 -56.80 16.72 -2.47
N ALA A 5 -55.87 17.64 -2.24
CA ALA A 5 -54.52 17.57 -2.79
C ALA A 5 -53.62 16.80 -1.82
N THR A 6 -53.14 15.64 -2.26
CA THR A 6 -52.17 14.81 -1.53
C THR A 6 -50.78 15.41 -1.71
N PHE A 7 -50.15 15.85 -0.61
CA PHE A 7 -48.74 16.25 -0.59
C PHE A 7 -47.89 14.98 -0.47
N SER A 8 -47.17 14.60 -1.54
CA SER A 8 -46.12 13.58 -1.46
C SER A 8 -44.88 14.18 -0.81
N LEU A 9 -44.56 13.71 0.38
CA LEU A 9 -43.31 13.99 1.09
C LEU A 9 -42.20 13.19 0.39
N LEU A 10 -41.34 13.86 -0.36
CA LEU A 10 -40.13 13.24 -0.94
C LEU A 10 -39.12 13.05 0.20
N LEU A 11 -39.02 11.82 0.73
CA LEU A 11 -37.95 11.45 1.64
C LEU A 11 -36.65 11.39 0.85
N LEU A 12 -35.81 12.42 0.96
CA LEU A 12 -34.45 12.39 0.47
C LEU A 12 -33.63 11.53 1.46
N SER A 13 -33.48 10.25 1.16
CA SER A 13 -32.55 9.39 1.89
C SER A 13 -31.13 9.88 1.58
N LEU A 14 -30.49 10.55 2.54
CA LEU A 14 -29.03 10.61 2.56
C LEU A 14 -28.55 9.17 2.75
N LEU A 15 -28.17 8.53 1.66
CA LEU A 15 -27.28 7.38 1.75
C LEU A 15 -25.98 7.90 2.36
N PRO A 16 -25.42 7.26 3.40
CA PRO A 16 -24.05 7.55 3.79
C PRO A 16 -23.19 7.29 2.56
N THR A 17 -22.43 8.30 2.14
CA THR A 17 -21.29 8.10 1.24
C THR A 17 -20.42 7.05 1.92
N GLU A 18 -20.28 5.86 1.33
CA GLU A 18 -19.24 4.95 1.76
C GLU A 18 -17.92 5.71 1.61
N LYS A 19 -17.28 6.00 2.75
CA LYS A 19 -15.92 6.52 2.77
C LYS A 19 -15.08 5.49 2.03
N ALA A 20 -14.50 5.86 0.89
CA ALA A 20 -13.66 4.95 0.11
C ALA A 20 -12.57 4.39 1.03
N LYS A 21 -12.57 3.07 1.22
CA LYS A 21 -11.51 2.34 1.91
C LYS A 21 -10.35 2.21 0.93
N GLY A 22 -9.35 3.07 1.06
CA GLY A 22 -8.15 3.04 0.22
C GLY A 22 -7.32 4.30 0.36
N LEU A 23 -6.03 4.15 0.13
CA LEU A 23 -5.09 5.25 0.02
C LEU A 23 -5.31 6.04 -1.29
N ASP A 24 -5.13 7.36 -1.26
CA ASP A 24 -5.17 8.28 -2.40
C ASP A 24 -3.79 8.93 -2.58
N ILE A 25 -3.14 8.71 -3.73
CA ILE A 25 -1.84 9.31 -4.04
C ILE A 25 -2.07 10.56 -4.89
N ILE A 26 -1.95 11.72 -4.26
CA ILE A 26 -2.18 13.00 -4.91
C ILE A 26 -0.87 13.50 -5.53
N PHE A 27 -0.73 13.35 -6.84
CA PHE A 27 0.41 13.92 -7.56
C PHE A 27 0.25 15.44 -7.75
N ARG A 28 1.32 16.17 -7.39
CA ARG A 28 1.41 17.62 -7.47
C ARG A 28 2.47 18.02 -8.49
N TYR A 29 2.01 18.47 -9.64
CA TYR A 29 2.84 18.84 -10.79
C TYR A 29 3.31 20.30 -10.77
N ASP A 30 2.93 21.09 -9.76
CA ASP A 30 3.25 22.52 -9.67
C ASP A 30 4.74 22.82 -9.50
N LEU A 31 5.56 21.80 -9.22
CA LEU A 31 7.01 21.91 -9.17
C LEU A 31 7.72 21.40 -10.44
N ASP A 32 7.00 20.86 -11.44
CA ASP A 32 7.57 20.50 -12.73
C ASP A 32 7.82 21.73 -13.60
N THR A 33 8.93 22.40 -13.33
CA THR A 33 9.36 23.57 -14.13
C THR A 33 9.96 23.20 -15.49
N SER A 34 10.19 21.91 -15.74
CA SER A 34 10.81 21.42 -16.97
C SER A 34 9.82 21.15 -18.11
N GLY A 35 8.53 21.04 -17.78
CA GLY A 35 7.48 20.63 -18.72
C GLY A 35 7.54 19.13 -19.05
N PHE A 36 8.24 18.33 -18.26
CA PHE A 36 8.39 16.90 -18.48
C PHE A 36 7.04 16.18 -18.49
N PHE A 37 6.14 16.54 -17.58
CA PHE A 37 4.79 16.00 -17.49
C PHE A 37 3.79 16.65 -18.44
N GLU A 38 4.23 17.58 -19.30
CA GLU A 38 3.43 18.05 -20.45
C GLU A 38 3.64 17.17 -21.69
N GLN A 39 4.55 16.21 -21.63
CA GLN A 39 4.69 15.17 -22.65
C GLN A 39 3.48 14.24 -22.65
N ALA A 40 3.08 13.80 -23.85
CA ALA A 40 1.93 12.91 -24.01
C ALA A 40 2.15 11.58 -23.27
N GLY A 41 1.19 11.17 -22.44
CA GLY A 41 1.22 9.91 -21.70
C GLY A 41 1.96 9.98 -20.36
N ALA A 42 2.75 11.03 -20.08
CA ALA A 42 3.60 11.07 -18.90
C ALA A 42 2.81 11.13 -17.58
N LYS A 43 1.75 11.94 -17.54
CA LYS A 43 0.85 12.00 -16.38
C LYS A 43 0.09 10.68 -16.25
N GLU A 44 -0.50 10.19 -17.35
CA GLU A 44 -1.26 8.95 -17.37
C GLU A 44 -0.45 7.75 -16.88
N ALA A 45 0.83 7.65 -17.24
CA ALA A 45 1.72 6.61 -16.77
C ALA A 45 2.02 6.72 -15.26
N LEU A 46 2.27 7.94 -14.76
CA LEU A 46 2.50 8.17 -13.33
C LEU A 46 1.25 7.84 -12.49
N GLU A 47 0.08 8.33 -12.92
CA GLU A 47 -1.20 8.04 -12.27
C GLU A 47 -1.50 6.53 -12.27
N ALA A 48 -1.16 5.81 -13.35
CA ALA A 48 -1.31 4.36 -13.40
C ALA A 48 -0.41 3.64 -12.39
N ALA A 49 0.83 4.10 -12.20
CA ALA A 49 1.74 3.57 -11.18
C ALA A 49 1.24 3.87 -9.75
N GLY A 50 0.69 5.07 -9.51
CA GLY A 50 0.04 5.42 -8.24
C GLY A 50 -1.17 4.53 -7.94
N SER A 51 -2.05 4.33 -8.93
CA SER A 51 -3.25 3.50 -8.81
C SER A 51 -2.98 2.06 -8.38
N PHE A 52 -1.80 1.51 -8.71
CA PHE A 52 -1.39 0.20 -8.20
C PHE A 52 -1.30 0.20 -6.67
N TYR A 53 -0.64 1.20 -6.06
CA TYR A 53 -0.49 1.28 -4.61
C TYR A 53 -1.80 1.68 -3.90
N GLU A 54 -2.60 2.56 -4.51
CA GLU A 54 -3.91 2.98 -3.98
C GLU A 54 -4.88 1.80 -3.82
N LYS A 55 -4.88 0.86 -4.78
CA LYS A 55 -5.69 -0.37 -4.71
C LYS A 55 -5.14 -1.38 -3.70
N LEU A 56 -3.85 -1.27 -3.39
CA LEU A 56 -3.15 -2.24 -2.56
C LEU A 56 -3.19 -1.89 -1.08
N ILE A 57 -3.02 -0.62 -0.74
CA ILE A 57 -2.87 -0.13 0.63
C ILE A 57 -4.25 0.22 1.20
N VAL A 58 -4.53 -0.27 2.41
CA VAL A 58 -5.83 -0.12 3.08
C VAL A 58 -5.76 0.61 4.43
N ASP A 59 -4.60 1.16 4.80
CA ASP A 59 -4.41 2.01 5.98
C ASP A 59 -5.42 3.18 6.04
N GLU A 60 -5.74 3.61 7.27
CA GLU A 60 -6.65 4.72 7.54
C GLU A 60 -5.92 5.94 8.12
N LEU A 61 -5.22 6.67 7.25
CA LEU A 61 -4.43 7.82 7.66
C LEU A 61 -5.32 9.03 8.03
N GLU A 62 -5.13 9.59 9.21
CA GLU A 62 -5.75 10.86 9.58
C GLU A 62 -5.22 12.02 8.71
N ALA A 63 -6.03 13.08 8.60
CA ALA A 63 -5.65 14.27 7.85
C ALA A 63 -4.58 15.10 8.58
N ILE A 64 -3.73 15.79 7.81
CA ILE A 64 -2.93 16.91 8.29
C ILE A 64 -3.61 18.18 7.83
N ASP A 65 -4.33 18.82 8.74
CA ASP A 65 -5.03 20.08 8.46
C ASP A 65 -4.76 21.12 9.56
N PRO A 66 -3.81 22.03 9.34
CA PRO A 66 -3.47 23.06 10.32
C PRO A 66 -4.59 24.09 10.53
N PHE A 67 -5.66 24.09 9.74
CA PHE A 67 -6.79 25.01 9.91
C PHE A 67 -7.92 24.40 10.75
N ASN A 68 -8.07 23.07 10.69
CA ASN A 68 -9.10 22.34 11.43
C ASN A 68 -8.60 21.67 12.71
N PHE A 69 -7.29 21.70 12.99
CA PHE A 69 -6.76 21.21 14.26
C PHE A 69 -7.07 22.18 15.42
N THR A 70 -7.34 21.62 16.62
CA THR A 70 -7.88 22.29 17.83
C THR A 70 -7.66 23.82 17.90
N PRO A 71 -8.72 24.65 18.04
CA PRO A 71 -8.60 26.10 18.14
C PRO A 71 -7.64 26.56 19.25
N GLY A 72 -6.76 27.51 18.94
CA GLY A 72 -5.84 28.14 19.92
C GLY A 72 -4.46 27.51 20.07
N THR A 73 -4.13 26.42 19.37
CA THR A 73 -2.77 25.85 19.34
C THR A 73 -1.90 26.50 18.25
N GLN A 74 -0.56 26.49 18.43
CA GLN A 74 0.37 26.74 17.33
C GLN A 74 0.30 25.55 16.36
N ARG A 75 0.01 25.84 15.09
CA ARG A 75 -0.24 24.81 14.04
C ARG A 75 0.60 25.00 12.79
N ASN A 76 1.50 25.98 12.79
CA ASN A 76 2.33 26.21 11.62
C ASN A 76 3.23 25.01 11.40
N TRP A 77 3.29 24.51 10.17
CA TRP A 77 4.24 23.48 9.79
C TRP A 77 4.81 23.70 8.39
N TYR A 78 6.00 23.16 8.19
CA TYR A 78 6.77 23.35 6.97
C TYR A 78 7.26 21.98 6.49
N PRO A 79 6.60 21.40 5.47
CA PRO A 79 7.12 20.20 4.84
C PRO A 79 8.51 20.47 4.25
N ARG A 80 9.39 19.47 4.34
CA ARG A 80 10.73 19.47 3.73
C ARG A 80 10.81 18.38 2.67
N TYR A 81 11.54 18.65 1.60
CA TYR A 81 11.77 17.72 0.51
C TYR A 81 13.10 18.03 -0.17
N LEU A 82 13.54 17.13 -1.05
CA LEU A 82 14.69 17.37 -1.91
C LEU A 82 14.23 18.22 -3.11
N GLU A 83 14.78 19.41 -3.31
CA GLU A 83 14.42 20.22 -4.48
C GLU A 83 15.18 19.77 -5.74
N PRO A 84 14.52 19.73 -6.91
CA PRO A 84 15.14 19.35 -8.18
C PRO A 84 16.34 20.22 -8.60
N GLY A 85 16.42 21.47 -8.19
CA GLY A 85 17.55 22.32 -8.59
C GLY A 85 18.81 22.15 -7.74
N ASP A 86 18.73 21.44 -6.61
CA ASP A 86 19.71 21.61 -5.53
C ASP A 86 20.52 20.34 -5.24
N THR A 87 21.81 20.52 -5.02
CA THR A 87 22.76 19.49 -4.53
C THR A 87 22.85 19.48 -3.00
N ASN A 88 22.01 20.25 -2.30
CA ASN A 88 21.97 20.28 -0.84
C ASN A 88 21.41 18.95 -0.27
N PRO A 89 22.22 18.17 0.48
CA PRO A 89 21.80 16.89 1.03
C PRO A 89 20.78 17.01 2.18
N TYR A 90 20.53 18.22 2.70
CA TYR A 90 19.59 18.47 3.79
C TYR A 90 18.17 18.84 3.32
N GLY A 91 17.94 18.82 2.00
CA GLY A 91 16.70 19.27 1.37
C GLY A 91 16.46 20.77 1.49
N ARG A 92 15.49 21.28 0.73
CA ARG A 92 14.98 22.65 0.88
C ARG A 92 13.60 22.62 1.54
N ARG A 93 13.26 23.75 2.16
CA ARG A 93 11.91 24.02 2.66
C ARG A 93 11.01 24.29 1.46
N ILE A 94 9.77 23.78 1.46
CA ILE A 94 8.80 24.22 0.45
C ILE A 94 8.44 25.66 0.77
N ALA A 95 9.01 26.61 0.05
CA ALA A 95 8.66 28.02 0.23
C ALA A 95 7.17 28.29 -0.07
N SER A 96 6.53 27.45 -0.90
CA SER A 96 5.13 27.56 -1.32
C SER A 96 4.13 26.68 -0.56
N ALA A 97 4.56 25.77 0.33
CA ALA A 97 3.67 24.83 1.03
C ALA A 97 3.67 25.01 2.56
N GLU A 98 3.88 26.24 3.04
CA GLU A 98 3.58 26.57 4.42
C GLU A 98 2.13 26.16 4.73
N ASN A 99 1.95 25.36 5.78
CA ASN A 99 0.63 24.85 6.18
C ASN A 99 -0.08 24.03 5.10
N LEU A 100 0.67 23.19 4.38
CA LEU A 100 0.10 22.19 3.48
C LEU A 100 -1.04 21.42 4.19
N VAL A 101 -2.16 21.28 3.50
CA VAL A 101 -3.26 20.41 3.91
C VAL A 101 -3.09 19.08 3.19
N VAL A 102 -2.98 18.00 3.95
CA VAL A 102 -2.98 16.62 3.44
C VAL A 102 -4.29 15.98 3.88
N PRO A 103 -5.22 15.67 2.95
CA PRO A 103 -6.46 14.97 3.27
C PRO A 103 -6.24 13.65 4.00
N ALA A 104 -7.26 13.20 4.74
CA ALA A 104 -7.26 11.84 5.29
C ALA A 104 -7.09 10.80 4.18
N ASN A 105 -6.46 9.68 4.49
CA ASN A 105 -6.18 8.57 3.57
C ASN A 105 -5.43 9.00 2.31
N SER A 106 -4.63 10.07 2.36
CA SER A 106 -3.88 10.54 1.20
C SER A 106 -2.39 10.73 1.45
N ILE A 107 -1.58 10.60 0.41
CA ILE A 107 -0.14 10.93 0.37
C ILE A 107 0.06 11.94 -0.76
N VAL A 108 0.68 13.08 -0.47
CA VAL A 108 0.92 14.12 -1.48
C VAL A 108 2.34 13.96 -2.04
N ILE A 109 2.47 13.66 -3.33
CA ILE A 109 3.76 13.50 -3.99
C ILE A 109 3.99 14.65 -4.96
N PHE A 110 4.97 15.51 -4.68
CA PHE A 110 5.37 16.51 -5.66
C PHE A 110 6.31 15.89 -6.69
N VAL A 111 6.01 16.11 -7.96
CA VAL A 111 6.72 15.46 -9.07
C VAL A 111 7.30 16.48 -10.03
N GLY A 112 8.38 16.08 -10.70
CA GLY A 112 9.00 16.87 -11.76
C GLY A 112 10.15 16.11 -12.41
N ALA A 113 10.94 16.81 -13.21
CA ALA A 113 12.14 16.25 -13.79
C ALA A 113 13.31 17.23 -13.79
N ARG A 114 14.52 16.68 -13.80
CA ARG A 114 15.79 17.42 -13.83
C ARG A 114 16.88 16.59 -14.50
N ALA A 115 18.01 17.21 -14.79
CA ALA A 115 19.20 16.44 -15.14
C ALA A 115 19.66 15.64 -13.91
N LEU A 116 19.84 14.33 -14.07
CA LEU A 116 20.29 13.41 -13.02
C LEU A 116 21.43 12.52 -13.56
N ASP A 117 22.26 12.02 -12.65
CA ASP A 117 23.19 10.92 -12.96
C ASP A 117 22.51 9.54 -12.86
N THR A 118 21.32 9.47 -12.25
CA THR A 118 20.46 8.28 -12.14
C THR A 118 19.25 8.39 -13.07
N THR A 119 18.45 7.33 -13.16
CA THR A 119 17.20 7.30 -13.94
C THR A 119 16.10 8.15 -13.30
N ALA A 120 15.95 8.04 -11.98
CA ALA A 120 15.05 8.84 -11.18
C ALA A 120 15.56 8.88 -9.72
N GLN A 121 14.85 9.63 -8.87
CA GLN A 121 15.08 9.71 -7.45
C GLN A 121 13.77 10.10 -6.73
N GLY A 122 13.34 9.26 -5.79
CA GLY A 122 12.17 9.46 -4.96
C GLY A 122 12.44 9.20 -3.48
N GLY A 123 11.55 9.69 -2.63
CA GLY A 123 11.62 9.43 -1.21
C GLY A 123 10.61 10.24 -0.39
N PRO A 124 10.41 9.85 0.88
CA PRO A 124 9.45 10.53 1.75
C PRO A 124 9.96 11.92 2.10
N GLY A 125 9.01 12.82 2.31
CA GLY A 125 9.29 14.16 2.77
C GLY A 125 9.57 14.20 4.27
N GLY A 126 10.38 15.16 4.69
CA GLY A 126 10.61 15.48 6.10
C GLY A 126 9.75 16.64 6.56
N MET A 127 10.11 17.22 7.71
CA MET A 127 9.54 18.47 8.20
C MET A 127 10.60 19.31 8.94
N GLU A 128 10.39 20.63 8.96
CA GLU A 128 11.17 21.52 9.83
C GLU A 128 10.90 21.24 11.31
N PRO A 129 11.88 21.47 12.21
CA PRO A 129 11.62 21.43 13.64
C PRO A 129 10.51 22.42 14.02
N LEU A 130 9.39 21.91 14.50
CA LEU A 130 8.37 22.75 15.12
C LEU A 130 8.79 23.10 16.55
N GLN A 131 8.33 24.25 17.04
CA GLN A 131 8.45 24.54 18.46
C GLN A 131 7.64 23.48 19.24
N PRO A 132 8.21 22.79 20.24
CA PRO A 132 7.59 21.68 20.99
C PRO A 132 6.28 22.01 21.74
N GLY A 133 5.70 23.19 21.58
CA GLY A 133 4.58 23.68 22.38
C GLY A 133 3.25 22.95 22.17
N SER A 134 3.08 22.15 21.11
CA SER A 134 1.85 21.38 20.86
C SER A 134 2.14 19.93 20.44
N TYR A 135 2.36 19.06 21.44
CA TYR A 135 2.62 17.63 21.22
C TYR A 135 1.54 16.91 20.40
N PRO A 136 0.22 17.17 20.59
CA PRO A 136 -0.80 16.53 19.78
C PRO A 136 -0.67 16.86 18.29
N TRP A 137 -0.37 18.12 17.95
CA TRP A 137 -0.17 18.54 16.56
C TRP A 137 1.07 17.88 15.96
N PHE A 138 2.16 17.83 16.73
CA PHE A 138 3.39 17.21 16.29
C PHE A 138 3.21 15.71 15.99
N ASN A 139 2.49 14.99 16.85
CA ASN A 139 2.20 13.58 16.63
C ASN A 139 1.33 13.38 15.38
N GLN A 140 0.30 14.22 15.17
CA GLN A 140 -0.54 14.18 13.96
C GLN A 140 0.27 14.21 12.66
N LEU A 141 1.36 14.99 12.62
CA LEU A 141 2.21 15.13 11.44
C LEU A 141 3.01 13.88 11.09
N PHE A 142 3.32 13.03 12.08
CA PHE A 142 4.18 11.85 11.90
C PHE A 142 3.44 10.53 11.96
N ASN A 143 2.46 10.41 12.86
CA ASN A 143 1.74 9.15 13.04
C ASN A 143 0.44 9.09 12.27
N ARG A 144 -0.21 10.25 12.02
CA ARG A 144 -1.52 10.34 11.36
C ARG A 144 -2.52 9.29 11.87
N GLY A 145 -2.55 9.06 13.18
CA GLY A 145 -3.42 8.08 13.82
C GLY A 145 -2.89 6.63 13.86
N GLU A 146 -1.79 6.33 13.16
CA GLU A 146 -1.24 4.98 13.08
C GLU A 146 -0.48 4.56 14.34
N GLU A 147 -0.81 3.35 14.83
CA GLU A 147 -0.20 2.76 16.01
C GLU A 147 1.14 2.12 15.66
N GLY A 148 2.23 2.64 16.26
CA GLY A 148 3.59 2.15 15.98
C GLY A 148 4.39 3.12 15.11
N ALA A 149 3.73 4.13 14.55
CA ALA A 149 4.38 5.24 13.87
C ALA A 149 4.99 6.22 14.89
N VAL A 150 5.80 7.15 14.39
CA VAL A 150 6.59 8.02 15.25
C VAL A 150 5.73 8.93 16.09
N THR A 151 6.00 8.94 17.39
CA THR A 151 5.40 9.88 18.35
C THR A 151 6.48 10.62 19.12
N TYR A 152 6.16 11.83 19.55
CA TYR A 152 7.02 12.66 20.40
C TYR A 152 6.41 12.81 21.78
N SER A 153 7.19 12.49 22.80
CA SER A 153 6.79 12.55 24.22
C SER A 153 6.97 13.93 24.86
N GLY A 154 7.56 14.88 24.14
CA GLY A 154 7.98 16.18 24.66
C GLY A 154 9.47 16.28 25.01
N THR A 155 10.16 15.15 25.09
CA THR A 155 11.62 15.11 25.30
C THR A 155 12.34 14.22 24.31
N SER A 156 11.67 13.19 23.77
CA SER A 156 12.23 12.30 22.76
C SER A 156 11.17 11.75 21.82
N TYR A 157 11.62 11.35 20.63
CA TYR A 157 10.84 10.54 19.69
C TYR A 157 10.78 9.07 20.16
N SER A 158 9.73 8.37 19.77
CA SER A 158 9.62 6.92 19.94
C SER A 158 10.75 6.21 19.20
N PRO A 159 11.52 5.34 19.86
CA PRO A 159 12.58 4.58 19.19
C PRO A 159 11.96 3.47 18.33
N ASN A 160 12.60 3.16 17.20
CA ASN A 160 12.26 2.02 16.34
C ASN A 160 10.77 1.97 15.96
N PRO A 161 10.26 2.95 15.20
CA PRO A 161 8.89 2.86 14.72
C PRO A 161 8.69 1.57 13.92
N THR A 162 7.50 1.00 14.04
CA THR A 162 7.07 -0.24 13.34
C THR A 162 6.00 0.05 12.31
N ASP A 163 5.59 1.32 12.21
CA ASP A 163 4.56 1.79 11.30
C ASP A 163 4.98 3.09 10.63
N PHE A 164 4.48 3.37 9.43
CA PHE A 164 4.94 4.47 8.60
C PHE A 164 3.78 5.23 7.96
N ALA A 165 3.61 6.50 8.36
CA ALA A 165 2.49 7.34 7.93
C ALA A 165 2.99 8.68 7.37
N PRO A 166 3.71 8.69 6.22
CA PRO A 166 4.24 9.92 5.65
C PRO A 166 3.09 10.86 5.26
N TRP A 167 3.35 12.16 5.31
CA TRP A 167 2.46 13.16 4.71
C TRP A 167 2.50 13.09 3.17
N GLY A 168 3.61 12.59 2.63
CA GLY A 168 3.97 12.78 1.24
C GLY A 168 5.47 12.69 1.02
N GLY A 169 5.88 13.13 -0.16
CA GLY A 169 7.27 13.13 -0.56
C GLY A 169 7.44 13.70 -1.94
N THR A 170 8.54 13.34 -2.58
CA THR A 170 8.84 13.81 -3.93
C THR A 170 9.46 12.75 -4.79
N VAL A 171 9.20 12.85 -6.09
CA VAL A 171 9.79 11.99 -7.12
C VAL A 171 10.27 12.84 -8.29
N PHE A 172 11.52 12.62 -8.72
CA PHE A 172 12.11 13.32 -9.85
C PHE A 172 12.65 12.34 -10.88
N PHE A 173 12.35 12.60 -12.15
CA PHE A 173 12.83 11.79 -13.26
C PHE A 173 13.97 12.50 -13.99
N ASN A 174 14.85 11.72 -14.61
CA ASN A 174 15.91 12.26 -15.43
C ASN A 174 15.36 12.77 -16.77
N LYS A 175 15.33 14.08 -16.94
CA LYS A 175 14.80 14.72 -18.16
C LYS A 175 15.66 14.49 -19.41
N ASP A 176 16.92 14.07 -19.23
CA ASP A 176 17.88 13.90 -20.33
C ASP A 176 17.82 12.48 -20.94
N LEU A 177 16.97 11.60 -20.41
CA LEU A 177 16.72 10.26 -20.94
C LEU A 177 15.52 10.24 -21.88
N SER A 178 15.51 9.26 -22.80
CA SER A 178 14.34 8.97 -23.63
C SER A 178 13.41 8.02 -22.87
N TRP A 179 12.14 8.39 -22.74
CA TRP A 179 11.15 7.67 -21.94
C TRP A 179 10.07 7.01 -22.81
N ASN A 180 9.68 5.81 -22.44
CA ASN A 180 8.45 5.16 -22.89
C ASN A 180 7.36 5.36 -21.83
N PHE A 181 6.36 6.18 -22.14
CA PHE A 181 5.21 6.45 -21.27
C PHE A 181 4.00 5.53 -21.54
N SER A 182 4.17 4.48 -22.35
CA SER A 182 3.10 3.50 -22.54
C SER A 182 2.79 2.78 -21.24
N THR A 183 1.51 2.53 -20.99
CA THR A 183 1.04 1.75 -19.83
C THR A 183 0.79 0.28 -20.18
N ASN A 184 0.97 -0.12 -21.45
CA ASN A 184 0.62 -1.46 -21.92
C ASN A 184 1.57 -2.03 -22.99
N ASP A 185 2.63 -1.31 -23.35
CA ASP A 185 3.59 -1.74 -24.36
C ASP A 185 5.02 -1.38 -23.95
N ALA A 186 5.71 -2.37 -23.38
CA ALA A 186 7.12 -2.28 -22.97
C ALA A 186 8.09 -2.46 -24.17
N THR A 187 7.57 -2.69 -25.38
CA THR A 187 8.40 -2.88 -26.58
C THR A 187 8.74 -1.56 -27.29
N LEU A 188 8.10 -0.46 -26.88
CA LEU A 188 8.37 0.86 -27.47
C LEU A 188 9.77 1.37 -27.08
N PRO A 189 10.42 2.17 -27.95
CA PRO A 189 11.75 2.69 -27.67
C PRO A 189 11.78 3.62 -26.45
N GLY A 190 12.84 3.49 -25.64
CA GLY A 190 13.08 4.33 -24.46
C GLY A 190 13.24 3.49 -23.20
N ILE A 191 13.41 4.17 -22.07
CA ILE A 191 13.32 3.55 -20.75
C ILE A 191 11.85 3.54 -20.36
N ASP A 192 11.34 2.37 -19.96
CA ASP A 192 9.97 2.23 -19.49
C ASP A 192 9.74 3.09 -18.23
N PHE A 193 8.79 4.01 -18.32
CA PHE A 193 8.51 4.95 -17.23
C PHE A 193 7.79 4.26 -16.05
N ILE A 194 6.85 3.36 -16.33
CA ILE A 194 6.05 2.63 -15.33
C ILE A 194 6.91 1.91 -14.27
N PRO A 195 7.87 1.04 -14.61
CA PRO A 195 8.68 0.36 -13.60
C PRO A 195 9.49 1.33 -12.74
N VAL A 196 10.00 2.42 -13.34
CA VAL A 196 10.72 3.45 -12.59
C VAL A 196 9.79 4.21 -11.66
N ALA A 197 8.60 4.61 -12.13
CA ALA A 197 7.63 5.31 -11.29
C ALA A 197 7.17 4.45 -10.10
N LEU A 198 6.88 3.16 -10.34
CA LEU A 198 6.57 2.21 -9.27
C LEU A 198 7.71 2.13 -8.25
N HIS A 199 8.95 2.00 -8.71
CA HIS A 199 10.14 1.96 -7.86
C HIS A 199 10.23 3.20 -6.96
N GLU A 200 10.14 4.40 -7.54
CA GLU A 200 10.29 5.63 -6.77
C GLU A 200 9.12 5.90 -5.81
N ILE A 201 7.89 5.49 -6.17
CA ILE A 201 6.76 5.53 -5.24
C ILE A 201 6.99 4.56 -4.07
N GLY A 202 7.57 3.38 -4.32
CA GLY A 202 8.00 2.45 -3.27
C GLY A 202 8.97 3.10 -2.27
N HIS A 203 9.89 3.94 -2.74
CA HIS A 203 10.73 4.75 -1.86
C HIS A 203 9.95 5.78 -1.05
N VAL A 204 9.00 6.50 -1.66
CA VAL A 204 8.11 7.44 -0.94
C VAL A 204 7.33 6.73 0.17
N LEU A 205 6.91 5.48 -0.06
CA LEU A 205 6.23 4.63 0.91
C LEU A 205 7.17 4.03 1.97
N GLY A 206 8.46 4.37 1.97
CA GLY A 206 9.37 4.07 3.06
C GLY A 206 10.33 2.90 2.82
N ILE A 207 10.22 2.18 1.70
CA ILE A 207 11.22 1.18 1.33
C ILE A 207 12.58 1.88 1.17
N GLY A 208 13.58 1.42 1.90
CA GLY A 208 14.90 2.02 1.86
C GLY A 208 15.03 3.37 2.58
N HIS A 209 14.03 3.80 3.36
CA HIS A 209 14.16 5.03 4.14
C HIS A 209 15.14 4.81 5.30
N LEU A 210 16.24 5.56 5.37
CA LEU A 210 17.32 5.35 6.34
C LEU A 210 17.35 6.36 7.50
N ASP A 211 16.27 7.13 7.69
CA ASP A 211 16.21 8.07 8.80
C ASP A 211 16.13 7.31 10.16
N PRO A 212 17.06 7.54 11.10
CA PRO A 212 17.11 6.81 12.36
C PRO A 212 15.95 7.16 13.32
N THR A 213 15.20 8.21 13.03
CA THR A 213 14.09 8.71 13.86
C THR A 213 12.75 8.46 13.19
N PHE A 214 12.68 8.64 11.86
CA PHE A 214 11.42 8.70 11.11
C PHE A 214 11.15 7.50 10.20
N SER A 215 12.02 6.47 10.22
CA SER A 215 11.88 5.28 9.40
C SER A 215 11.55 4.03 10.18
N SER A 216 10.60 3.25 9.66
CA SER A 216 10.32 1.87 10.09
C SER A 216 11.16 0.83 9.34
N TRP A 217 11.82 1.22 8.25
CA TRP A 217 12.78 0.38 7.53
C TRP A 217 14.12 0.27 8.27
N GLN A 218 14.67 1.41 8.72
CA GLN A 218 16.01 1.46 9.30
C GLN A 218 16.21 0.56 10.54
N PRO A 219 15.23 0.44 11.47
CA PRO A 219 15.32 -0.50 12.59
C PRO A 219 15.43 -1.98 12.17
N LEU A 220 14.99 -2.30 10.95
CA LEU A 220 15.06 -3.63 10.36
C LEU A 220 16.35 -3.83 9.55
N VAL A 221 17.25 -2.85 9.47
CA VAL A 221 18.51 -3.02 8.76
C VAL A 221 19.62 -3.49 9.71
N SER A 222 20.27 -4.60 9.38
CA SER A 222 21.45 -5.07 10.10
C SER A 222 22.40 -5.81 9.16
N GLN A 223 23.69 -5.46 9.21
CA GLN A 223 24.76 -6.07 8.40
C GLN A 223 24.48 -6.07 6.88
N ASN A 224 23.99 -4.95 6.34
CA ASN A 224 23.57 -4.82 4.94
C ASN A 224 22.51 -5.86 4.53
N LYS A 225 21.64 -6.22 5.46
CA LYS A 225 20.46 -7.04 5.19
C LYS A 225 19.22 -6.43 5.83
N PHE A 226 18.09 -6.56 5.15
CA PHE A 226 16.78 -6.23 5.68
C PHE A 226 16.26 -7.43 6.50
N GLN A 227 15.89 -7.18 7.74
CA GLN A 227 15.60 -8.19 8.75
C GLN A 227 14.10 -8.41 8.96
N GLY A 228 13.26 -7.75 8.17
CA GLY A 228 11.82 -7.91 8.19
C GLY A 228 11.41 -9.39 8.06
N PRO A 229 10.53 -9.90 8.95
CA PRO A 229 10.15 -11.30 8.97
C PRO A 229 9.44 -11.76 7.70
N LEU A 230 8.59 -10.93 7.09
CA LEU A 230 7.88 -11.28 5.86
C LEU A 230 8.84 -11.26 4.67
N ALA A 231 9.70 -10.24 4.57
CA ALA A 231 10.69 -10.15 3.51
C ALA A 231 11.71 -11.30 3.58
N LYS A 232 12.08 -11.75 4.79
CA LYS A 232 12.85 -13.00 4.99
C LYS A 232 12.12 -14.20 4.42
N MET A 233 10.82 -14.35 4.73
CA MET A 233 10.02 -15.47 4.26
C MET A 233 9.93 -15.48 2.72
N SER A 234 9.67 -14.31 2.11
CA SER A 234 9.56 -14.14 0.65
C SER A 234 10.90 -14.44 -0.05
N ASN A 235 12.01 -14.14 0.63
CA ASN A 235 13.37 -14.38 0.15
C ASN A 235 13.94 -15.73 0.62
N GLY A 236 13.12 -16.79 0.65
CA GLY A 236 13.56 -18.16 0.93
C GLY A 236 14.03 -18.39 2.38
N ASN A 237 13.43 -17.70 3.35
CA ASN A 237 13.83 -17.68 4.76
C ASN A 237 15.24 -17.11 5.02
N VAL A 238 15.76 -16.31 4.10
CA VAL A 238 17.04 -15.61 4.23
C VAL A 238 16.79 -14.11 4.18
N ALA A 239 17.39 -13.35 5.10
CA ALA A 239 17.31 -11.89 5.09
C ALA A 239 17.82 -11.32 3.75
N PRO A 240 17.00 -10.58 2.98
CA PRO A 240 17.41 -9.97 1.72
C PRO A 240 18.63 -9.08 1.93
N SER A 241 19.61 -9.20 1.04
CA SER A 241 20.76 -8.30 1.02
C SER A 241 20.33 -6.95 0.45
N ILE A 242 20.82 -5.87 1.03
CA ILE A 242 20.55 -4.50 0.56
C ILE A 242 21.85 -3.89 0.05
N SER A 243 21.74 -3.10 -1.01
CA SER A 243 22.84 -2.31 -1.57
C SER A 243 22.65 -0.84 -1.19
N ASN A 244 23.74 -0.19 -0.78
CA ASN A 244 23.77 1.20 -0.30
C ASN A 244 22.78 1.55 0.85
N GLY A 245 22.13 0.54 1.45
CA GLY A 245 21.17 0.66 2.54
C GLY A 245 19.71 0.85 2.10
N TYR A 246 19.44 1.16 0.84
CA TYR A 246 18.10 1.55 0.38
C TYR A 246 17.56 0.79 -0.83
N HIS A 247 18.39 0.03 -1.55
CA HIS A 247 17.93 -0.85 -2.63
C HIS A 247 18.13 -2.31 -2.28
N TRP A 248 17.39 -3.22 -2.93
CA TRP A 248 17.77 -4.62 -2.97
C TRP A 248 19.12 -4.79 -3.68
N SER A 249 19.91 -5.74 -3.17
CA SER A 249 21.11 -6.19 -3.88
C SER A 249 20.71 -7.07 -5.05
N SER A 250 21.42 -6.96 -6.18
CA SER A 250 21.29 -7.87 -7.33
C SER A 250 21.73 -9.31 -7.04
N SER A 251 22.28 -9.56 -5.83
CA SER A 251 22.60 -10.90 -5.35
C SER A 251 21.41 -11.64 -4.72
N ASN A 252 20.29 -10.95 -4.49
CA ASN A 252 19.08 -11.61 -4.03
C ASN A 252 18.52 -12.49 -5.16
N PRO A 253 17.92 -13.65 -4.84
CA PRO A 253 17.20 -14.43 -5.82
C PRO A 253 16.03 -13.62 -6.41
N ASP A 254 15.55 -14.08 -7.57
CA ASP A 254 14.29 -13.62 -8.14
C ASP A 254 13.13 -13.82 -7.15
N SER A 255 12.09 -13.00 -7.30
CA SER A 255 10.91 -12.98 -6.47
C SER A 255 9.64 -13.06 -7.34
N PRO A 256 8.56 -13.71 -6.86
CA PRO A 256 7.32 -13.85 -7.62
C PRO A 256 6.66 -12.50 -7.95
N THR A 257 6.28 -12.27 -9.22
CA THR A 257 5.64 -11.03 -9.69
C THR A 257 4.20 -10.87 -9.23
N LEU A 258 3.75 -9.61 -9.08
CA LEU A 258 2.33 -9.27 -8.94
C LEU A 258 1.65 -9.09 -10.31
N PRO A 259 0.32 -9.32 -10.41
CA PRO A 259 -0.39 -9.36 -11.69
C PRO A 259 -0.83 -7.96 -12.17
N VAL A 260 0.14 -7.11 -12.52
CA VAL A 260 -0.09 -5.73 -12.95
C VAL A 260 0.64 -5.45 -14.27
N PHE A 261 0.16 -4.49 -15.06
CA PHE A 261 0.77 -4.06 -16.33
C PHE A 261 1.07 -5.23 -17.30
N GLY A 262 0.14 -6.18 -17.39
CA GLY A 262 0.25 -7.34 -18.29
C GLY A 262 1.13 -8.49 -17.78
N ARG A 263 1.70 -8.38 -16.56
CA ARG A 263 2.42 -9.48 -15.91
C ARG A 263 1.45 -10.46 -15.26
N GLN A 264 1.82 -11.73 -15.22
CA GLN A 264 1.09 -12.75 -14.49
C GLN A 264 1.54 -12.80 -13.03
N HIS A 265 0.68 -13.28 -12.13
CA HIS A 265 1.07 -13.52 -10.74
C HIS A 265 1.99 -14.72 -10.63
N GLY A 266 3.05 -14.61 -9.84
CA GLY A 266 3.87 -15.76 -9.48
C GLY A 266 5.04 -16.06 -10.44
N GLU A 267 5.24 -15.25 -11.49
CA GLU A 267 6.39 -15.44 -12.38
C GLU A 267 7.68 -14.96 -11.72
N SER A 268 8.81 -15.59 -12.06
CA SER A 268 10.13 -15.23 -11.53
C SER A 268 10.64 -13.95 -12.18
N GLN A 269 11.03 -12.96 -11.39
CA GLN A 269 11.66 -11.73 -11.84
C GLN A 269 12.61 -11.18 -10.77
N ASN A 270 13.61 -10.40 -11.18
CA ASN A 270 14.31 -9.51 -10.26
C ASN A 270 13.30 -8.62 -9.50
N ALA A 271 13.51 -8.48 -8.19
CA ALA A 271 12.72 -7.58 -7.35
C ALA A 271 12.78 -6.14 -7.87
N LEU A 272 11.66 -5.41 -7.82
CA LEU A 272 11.56 -4.09 -8.41
C LEU A 272 12.48 -3.08 -7.74
N MET A 273 12.75 -3.20 -6.43
CA MET A 273 13.56 -2.21 -5.70
C MET A 273 15.07 -2.41 -5.82
N GLN A 274 15.55 -3.12 -6.85
CA GLN A 274 16.97 -3.13 -7.22
C GLN A 274 17.39 -1.80 -7.85
N ALA A 275 18.63 -1.35 -7.64
CA ALA A 275 19.13 -0.05 -8.11
C ALA A 275 19.14 0.13 -9.65
N LEU A 276 18.98 -0.94 -10.42
CA LEU A 276 18.99 -0.93 -11.88
C LEU A 276 17.62 -1.30 -12.43
N VAL A 277 16.60 -0.49 -12.16
CA VAL A 277 15.31 -0.61 -12.87
C VAL A 277 15.40 0.19 -14.16
N GLY A 278 15.94 -0.45 -15.18
CA GLY A 278 16.12 0.13 -16.50
C GLY A 278 16.14 -0.98 -17.53
N SER A 279 15.08 -1.78 -17.55
CA SER A 279 14.85 -2.64 -18.71
C SER A 279 14.70 -1.73 -19.92
N THR A 280 15.57 -1.92 -20.91
CA THR A 280 15.35 -1.53 -22.30
C THR A 280 14.90 -2.75 -23.13
N ASN A 281 14.59 -3.87 -22.48
CA ASN A 281 14.49 -5.17 -23.13
C ASN A 281 13.47 -6.06 -22.42
N ALA A 282 12.21 -6.05 -22.85
CA ALA A 282 11.35 -7.24 -22.84
C ALA A 282 9.97 -6.92 -23.46
N ASP A 283 9.30 -7.97 -23.91
CA ASP A 283 7.88 -8.03 -24.24
C ASP A 283 6.93 -7.68 -23.05
N HIS A 284 7.46 -7.25 -21.90
CA HIS A 284 6.70 -6.97 -20.69
C HIS A 284 7.43 -6.00 -19.73
N PHE A 285 6.67 -5.32 -18.87
CA PHE A 285 7.22 -4.43 -17.84
C PHE A 285 7.82 -5.20 -16.66
N THR A 286 8.87 -4.66 -16.05
CA THR A 286 9.27 -5.05 -14.69
C THR A 286 8.22 -4.52 -13.70
N VAL A 287 7.71 -5.35 -12.79
CA VAL A 287 6.65 -4.98 -11.85
C VAL A 287 7.02 -5.30 -10.40
N PRO A 288 6.32 -4.74 -9.39
CA PRO A 288 6.54 -5.11 -8.01
C PRO A 288 6.40 -6.62 -7.81
N THR A 289 7.29 -7.17 -7.00
CA THR A 289 7.25 -8.58 -6.63
C THR A 289 6.75 -8.74 -5.20
N ASP A 290 6.52 -9.98 -4.81
CA ASP A 290 6.11 -10.34 -3.47
C ASP A 290 7.12 -9.90 -2.39
N LEU A 291 8.40 -9.73 -2.75
CA LEU A 291 9.42 -9.16 -1.85
C LEU A 291 9.14 -7.69 -1.49
N GLU A 292 8.72 -6.87 -2.45
CA GLU A 292 8.29 -5.49 -2.18
C GLU A 292 7.06 -5.45 -1.26
N LEU A 293 6.08 -6.32 -1.53
CA LEU A 293 4.86 -6.43 -0.76
C LEU A 293 5.15 -6.83 0.70
N ALA A 294 6.01 -7.82 0.88
CA ALA A 294 6.46 -8.28 2.17
C ALA A 294 7.21 -7.18 2.94
N ALA A 295 8.06 -6.41 2.26
CA ALA A 295 8.78 -5.30 2.86
C ALA A 295 7.85 -4.16 3.29
N LEU A 296 6.83 -3.80 2.50
CA LEU A 296 5.82 -2.80 2.87
C LEU A 296 5.08 -3.20 4.16
N ARG A 297 4.69 -4.47 4.29
CA ARG A 297 4.04 -5.00 5.50
C ARG A 297 4.97 -5.07 6.70
N ASP A 298 6.26 -5.32 6.47
CA ASP A 298 7.27 -5.32 7.53
C ASP A 298 7.51 -3.92 8.11
N ILE A 299 7.25 -2.84 7.34
CA ILE A 299 7.44 -1.45 7.77
C ILE A 299 6.17 -0.73 8.23
N GLY A 300 5.01 -1.40 8.22
CA GLY A 300 3.77 -0.85 8.79
C GLY A 300 2.53 -0.97 7.94
N TRP A 301 2.68 -0.99 6.61
CA TRP A 301 1.53 -0.86 5.73
C TRP A 301 0.61 -2.08 5.80
N GLU A 302 -0.68 -1.81 5.94
CA GLU A 302 -1.75 -2.78 5.81
C GLU A 302 -2.19 -2.88 4.35
N LEU A 303 -2.06 -4.09 3.80
CA LEU A 303 -2.29 -4.33 2.39
C LEU A 303 -3.47 -5.28 2.21
N THR A 304 -4.31 -5.02 1.21
CA THR A 304 -5.18 -6.07 0.70
C THR A 304 -4.31 -7.13 0.02
N PRO A 305 -4.52 -8.43 0.28
CA PRO A 305 -4.10 -9.44 -0.67
C PRO A 305 -4.70 -9.02 -2.02
N ALA A 306 -3.92 -8.93 -3.08
CA ALA A 306 -4.42 -8.49 -4.38
C ALA A 306 -5.51 -9.47 -4.84
N LEU A 307 -6.80 -9.14 -4.68
CA LEU A 307 -7.91 -10.07 -4.97
C LEU A 307 -8.66 -9.73 -6.27
N ASP A 308 -8.40 -8.57 -6.88
CA ASP A 308 -9.23 -8.04 -7.97
C ASP A 308 -9.08 -8.76 -9.32
N ASN A 309 -8.08 -9.65 -9.48
CA ASN A 309 -7.85 -10.42 -10.71
C ASN A 309 -7.76 -11.94 -10.47
N PHE A 310 -8.26 -12.44 -9.34
CA PHE A 310 -8.27 -13.87 -9.04
C PHE A 310 -9.40 -14.59 -9.79
N SER A 311 -9.11 -15.12 -10.97
CA SER A 311 -9.87 -16.28 -11.44
C SER A 311 -9.48 -17.51 -10.60
N ILE A 312 -10.32 -17.85 -9.62
CA ILE A 312 -10.30 -19.18 -9.00
C ILE A 312 -10.65 -20.17 -10.12
N ASN A 313 -9.62 -20.84 -10.63
CA ASN A 313 -9.81 -21.86 -11.65
C ASN A 313 -10.05 -23.18 -10.95
N VAL A 314 -11.29 -23.67 -11.02
CA VAL A 314 -11.65 -25.03 -10.61
C VAL A 314 -11.50 -25.93 -11.82
N ASN A 315 -10.49 -26.82 -11.81
CA ASN A 315 -10.37 -27.84 -12.86
C ASN A 315 -11.27 -29.04 -12.49
N PHE A 316 -12.23 -29.37 -13.36
CA PHE A 316 -13.16 -30.49 -13.19
C PHE A 316 -12.75 -31.75 -13.96
N ASP A 317 -11.61 -31.73 -14.68
CA ASP A 317 -11.20 -32.82 -15.59
C ASP A 317 -10.52 -34.01 -14.87
N SER A 318 -10.66 -34.10 -13.55
CA SER A 318 -10.20 -35.22 -12.73
C SER A 318 -11.17 -35.46 -11.59
N SER A 319 -11.17 -36.68 -11.04
CA SER A 319 -11.98 -37.11 -9.88
C SER A 319 -11.67 -36.36 -8.56
N GLN A 320 -10.96 -35.22 -8.62
CA GLN A 320 -10.59 -34.37 -7.49
C GLN A 320 -10.54 -32.89 -7.94
N PRO A 321 -11.59 -32.09 -7.66
CA PRO A 321 -11.59 -30.65 -7.93
C PRO A 321 -10.40 -29.96 -7.28
N ALA A 322 -9.80 -28.98 -7.97
CA ALA A 322 -8.68 -28.23 -7.44
C ALA A 322 -8.89 -26.73 -7.62
N VAL A 323 -8.63 -25.96 -6.58
CA VAL A 323 -8.73 -24.50 -6.49
C VAL A 323 -7.32 -23.92 -6.61
N LYS A 324 -7.06 -23.15 -7.67
CA LYS A 324 -5.83 -22.37 -7.80
C LYS A 324 -5.97 -21.01 -7.15
N ILE A 325 -5.03 -20.67 -6.27
CA ILE A 325 -5.03 -19.49 -5.43
C ILE A 325 -3.68 -18.80 -5.62
N PRO A 326 -3.61 -17.67 -6.33
CA PRO A 326 -2.47 -16.78 -6.21
C PRO A 326 -2.28 -16.42 -4.72
N THR A 327 -1.06 -16.51 -4.21
CA THR A 327 -0.83 -16.26 -2.79
C THR A 327 0.23 -15.19 -2.61
N SER A 328 0.13 -14.44 -1.52
CA SER A 328 1.13 -13.47 -1.09
C SER A 328 1.86 -13.99 0.13
N THR A 329 3.16 -13.74 0.24
CA THR A 329 3.96 -14.26 1.35
C THR A 329 3.40 -13.85 2.70
N GLY A 330 3.29 -14.85 3.59
CA GLY A 330 2.87 -14.64 4.97
C GLY A 330 1.43 -14.18 5.11
N VAL A 331 0.60 -14.37 4.08
CA VAL A 331 -0.87 -14.30 4.16
C VAL A 331 -1.39 -15.72 4.32
N THR A 332 -2.38 -15.93 5.20
CA THR A 332 -2.99 -17.24 5.41
C THR A 332 -4.32 -17.32 4.65
N TYR A 333 -4.52 -18.42 3.93
CA TYR A 333 -5.72 -18.67 3.14
C TYR A 333 -6.44 -19.89 3.68
N GLN A 334 -7.71 -19.74 4.07
CA GLN A 334 -8.58 -20.84 4.47
C GLN A 334 -9.63 -21.05 3.38
N ILE A 335 -9.68 -22.26 2.82
CA ILE A 335 -10.77 -22.65 1.93
C ILE A 335 -11.96 -23.04 2.78
N LEU A 336 -13.10 -22.41 2.54
CA LEU A 336 -14.39 -22.89 2.97
C LEU A 336 -15.05 -23.68 1.84
N ARG A 337 -15.72 -24.77 2.19
CA ARG A 337 -16.42 -25.66 1.25
C ARG A 337 -17.83 -25.96 1.75
N SER A 338 -18.76 -26.17 0.82
CA SER A 338 -20.05 -26.78 1.13
C SER A 338 -20.66 -27.46 -0.10
N ASP A 339 -21.56 -28.42 0.12
CA ASP A 339 -22.43 -28.96 -0.94
C ASP A 339 -23.73 -28.14 -1.06
N SER A 340 -23.89 -27.08 -0.26
CA SER A 340 -25.03 -26.14 -0.26
C SER A 340 -24.56 -24.71 -0.01
N PRO A 341 -25.10 -23.69 -0.71
CA PRO A 341 -24.63 -22.31 -0.57
C PRO A 341 -24.90 -21.69 0.81
N ALA A 342 -25.73 -22.31 1.64
CA ALA A 342 -26.16 -21.73 2.93
C ALA A 342 -25.19 -21.98 4.11
N SER A 343 -24.19 -22.86 3.97
CA SER A 343 -23.33 -23.25 5.10
C SER A 343 -21.94 -23.66 4.66
N LEU A 344 -21.12 -22.67 4.30
CA LEU A 344 -19.68 -22.83 4.06
C LEU A 344 -18.94 -23.06 5.38
N SER A 345 -18.04 -24.03 5.40
CA SER A 345 -17.19 -24.33 6.56
C SER A 345 -15.77 -24.65 6.15
N PRO A 346 -14.77 -24.46 7.03
CA PRO A 346 -13.38 -24.74 6.74
C PRO A 346 -13.18 -26.16 6.19
N SER A 347 -12.46 -26.27 5.07
CA SER A 347 -12.16 -27.51 4.39
C SER A 347 -10.65 -27.68 4.23
N GLY A 348 -10.11 -28.70 4.90
CA GLY A 348 -8.66 -28.96 4.90
C GLY A 348 -7.85 -27.93 5.69
N PRO A 349 -6.51 -28.04 5.63
CA PRO A 349 -5.61 -27.12 6.32
C PRO A 349 -5.61 -25.73 5.65
N THR A 350 -5.19 -24.72 6.40
CA THR A 350 -4.86 -23.41 5.84
C THR A 350 -3.62 -23.50 4.95
N LEU A 351 -3.56 -22.63 3.94
CA LEU A 351 -2.37 -22.42 3.12
C LEU A 351 -1.67 -21.15 3.57
N THR A 352 -0.36 -21.23 3.80
CA THR A 352 0.48 -20.05 3.97
C THR A 352 1.02 -19.64 2.60
N GLY A 353 0.70 -18.42 2.20
CA GLY A 353 1.16 -17.89 0.92
C GLY A 353 2.68 -17.77 0.83
N ASP A 354 3.18 -17.94 -0.39
CA ASP A 354 4.61 -17.93 -0.73
C ASP A 354 4.92 -17.04 -1.94
N GLY A 355 3.99 -16.18 -2.32
CA GLY A 355 4.09 -15.33 -3.50
C GLY A 355 3.68 -16.03 -4.81
N THR A 356 3.46 -17.34 -4.82
CA THR A 356 3.15 -18.10 -6.04
C THR A 356 1.66 -18.48 -6.14
N VAL A 357 1.27 -19.04 -7.28
CA VAL A 357 -0.05 -19.68 -7.44
C VAL A 357 -0.02 -21.07 -6.81
N GLN A 358 -0.62 -21.21 -5.63
CA GLN A 358 -0.77 -22.48 -4.94
C GLN A 358 -2.05 -23.19 -5.38
N THR A 359 -2.06 -24.51 -5.27
CA THR A 359 -3.23 -25.33 -5.60
C THR A 359 -3.71 -26.05 -4.35
N TRP A 360 -4.97 -25.84 -4.00
CA TRP A 360 -5.69 -26.63 -3.01
C TRP A 360 -6.52 -27.68 -3.73
N THR A 361 -6.41 -28.94 -3.34
CA THR A 361 -7.24 -30.02 -3.90
C THR A 361 -8.35 -30.36 -2.91
N ASP A 362 -9.57 -30.50 -3.41
CA ASP A 362 -10.70 -30.92 -2.61
C ASP A 362 -10.47 -32.33 -2.08
N PRO A 363 -10.34 -32.52 -0.75
CA PRO A 363 -10.12 -33.83 -0.17
C PRO A 363 -11.35 -34.74 -0.32
N ASN A 364 -12.52 -34.18 -0.62
CA ASN A 364 -13.77 -34.93 -0.76
C ASN A 364 -14.34 -34.73 -2.17
N GLU A 365 -14.33 -35.80 -2.97
CA GLU A 365 -15.00 -35.81 -4.28
C GLU A 365 -16.47 -35.38 -4.11
N PRO A 366 -16.91 -34.29 -4.76
CA PRO A 366 -18.29 -33.86 -4.67
C PRO A 366 -19.22 -34.90 -5.27
N SER A 367 -20.23 -35.32 -4.51
CA SER A 367 -21.31 -36.16 -5.06
C SER A 367 -22.31 -35.35 -5.90
N ALA A 368 -22.22 -34.01 -5.86
CA ALA A 368 -23.07 -33.04 -6.55
C ALA A 368 -22.30 -31.71 -6.74
N ALA A 369 -23.00 -30.59 -6.93
CA ALA A 369 -22.38 -29.25 -6.96
C ALA A 369 -21.73 -28.91 -5.61
N ALA A 370 -20.51 -28.37 -5.66
CA ALA A 370 -19.80 -27.87 -4.49
C ALA A 370 -19.55 -26.36 -4.63
N PHE A 371 -19.62 -25.66 -3.50
CA PHE A 371 -19.38 -24.23 -3.35
C PHE A 371 -18.09 -24.03 -2.58
N TYR A 372 -17.27 -23.08 -3.02
CA TYR A 372 -16.00 -22.74 -2.40
C TYR A 372 -15.93 -21.24 -2.12
N GLN A 373 -15.35 -20.87 -0.98
CA GLN A 373 -14.99 -19.50 -0.64
C GLN A 373 -13.57 -19.50 -0.09
N VAL A 374 -12.80 -18.47 -0.39
CA VAL A 374 -11.48 -18.26 0.22
C VAL A 374 -11.63 -17.20 1.30
N GLU A 375 -11.43 -17.58 2.55
CA GLU A 375 -11.19 -16.62 3.62
C GLU A 375 -9.70 -16.31 3.68
N VAL A 376 -9.37 -15.01 3.75
CA VAL A 376 -7.99 -14.56 3.81
C VAL A 376 -7.75 -13.91 5.16
N ASP A 377 -6.82 -14.47 5.91
CA ASP A 377 -6.33 -13.91 7.17
C ASP A 377 -4.91 -13.41 6.95
N SER A 378 -4.80 -12.10 6.78
CA SER A 378 -3.50 -11.43 6.78
C SER A 378 -3.12 -11.16 8.22
N PRO A 379 -1.98 -11.69 8.73
CA PRO A 379 -1.47 -11.18 10.00
C PRO A 379 -1.30 -9.65 9.86
N PRO A 380 -1.70 -8.86 10.88
CA PRO A 380 -1.50 -7.42 10.86
C PRO A 380 -0.03 -7.10 10.57
N ALA A 381 0.25 -5.91 10.00
CA ALA A 381 1.60 -5.41 9.78
C ALA A 381 2.49 -5.69 11.01
N ALA A 382 3.76 -6.03 10.77
CA ALA A 382 4.63 -6.75 11.70
C ALA A 382 4.47 -6.28 13.17
N ALA A 383 3.69 -7.05 13.95
CA ALA A 383 3.46 -6.95 15.39
C ALA A 383 3.41 -5.52 15.96
N LYS A 384 2.23 -4.85 15.88
CA LYS A 384 1.82 -3.83 16.86
C LYS A 384 2.16 -4.36 18.25
N SER A 385 3.17 -3.79 18.90
CA SER A 385 3.69 -4.34 20.14
C SER A 385 2.55 -4.36 21.16
N LEU A 386 2.10 -5.55 21.57
CA LEU A 386 1.22 -5.73 22.72
C LEU A 386 1.98 -5.28 23.98
N ARG A 387 1.95 -3.97 24.27
CA ARG A 387 2.33 -3.43 25.58
C ARG A 387 1.17 -2.62 26.14
N ASP A 388 0.45 -3.28 27.05
CA ASP A 388 -0.37 -2.73 28.13
C ASP A 388 -1.47 -1.71 27.77
N LYS A 389 -2.62 -2.22 27.31
CA LYS A 389 -3.92 -1.63 27.67
C LYS A 389 -4.19 -1.83 29.17
N LYS A 390 -3.53 -1.05 30.04
CA LYS A 390 -3.95 -0.88 31.43
C LYS A 390 -4.46 0.54 31.68
N ALA A 391 -5.78 0.60 31.80
CA ALA A 391 -6.56 1.45 32.69
C ALA A 391 -6.44 2.98 32.53
N LYS A 392 -7.43 3.55 31.84
CA LYS A 392 -8.11 4.77 32.33
C LYS A 392 -9.62 4.51 32.36
N ASN A 393 -10.07 3.87 33.42
CA ASN A 393 -11.47 3.95 33.87
C ASN A 393 -11.62 5.19 34.74
N GLN A 394 -12.27 6.23 34.21
CA GLN A 394 -13.10 7.12 35.01
C GLN A 394 -14.30 7.51 34.15
N ALA A 395 -15.40 6.78 34.34
CA ALA A 395 -16.70 7.12 33.80
C ALA A 395 -17.32 8.29 34.59
N PRO A 396 -18.21 9.06 33.95
CA PRO A 396 -19.48 9.37 34.55
C PRO A 396 -20.58 8.59 33.84
N THR A 397 -21.43 8.01 34.67
CA THR A 397 -22.60 7.19 34.38
C THR A 397 -23.63 7.89 33.50
N GLY A 398 -23.99 7.23 32.40
CA GLY A 398 -25.18 7.50 31.60
C GLY A 398 -25.62 6.18 30.93
N VAL A 399 -26.77 5.66 31.34
CA VAL A 399 -27.36 4.41 30.83
C VAL A 399 -27.82 4.61 29.38
N LEU A 400 -27.28 3.84 28.44
CA LEU A 400 -27.85 3.62 27.10
C LEU A 400 -27.68 2.15 26.68
N GLU A 401 -28.76 1.63 26.09
CA GLU A 401 -29.01 0.24 25.70
C GLU A 401 -28.04 -0.32 24.62
N PRO A 402 -27.94 -1.66 24.46
CA PRO A 402 -27.00 -2.29 23.54
C PRO A 402 -27.45 -2.15 22.08
N THR A 403 -26.93 -1.16 21.37
CA THR A 403 -26.90 -1.15 19.90
C THR A 403 -25.75 -2.00 19.38
N LYS A 404 -26.09 -2.97 18.53
CA LYS A 404 -25.18 -3.81 17.74
C LYS A 404 -24.18 -2.95 16.96
N LEU A 405 -22.90 -3.20 17.15
CA LEU A 405 -21.83 -2.81 16.22
C LEU A 405 -21.90 -3.73 14.98
N PRO A 406 -21.78 -3.22 13.75
CA PRO A 406 -21.68 -4.07 12.57
C PRO A 406 -20.28 -4.70 12.52
N LEU A 407 -20.24 -6.03 12.34
CA LEU A 407 -19.03 -6.74 11.93
C LEU A 407 -18.60 -6.24 10.55
N VAL A 408 -17.31 -5.97 10.40
CA VAL A 408 -16.65 -5.72 9.12
C VAL A 408 -16.81 -6.99 8.27
N ALA A 409 -17.43 -6.88 7.11
CA ALA A 409 -17.56 -7.97 6.16
C ALA A 409 -16.20 -8.26 5.49
N PRO A 410 -15.79 -9.53 5.33
CA PRO A 410 -14.70 -9.90 4.43
C PRO A 410 -15.09 -9.56 2.98
N SER A 411 -14.09 -9.25 2.14
CA SER A 411 -14.27 -9.11 0.70
C SER A 411 -14.79 -10.44 0.13
N VAL A 412 -16.01 -10.42 -0.43
CA VAL A 412 -16.71 -11.60 -0.94
C VAL A 412 -16.45 -11.71 -2.45
N CYS A 413 -15.82 -12.80 -2.88
CA CYS A 413 -15.83 -13.24 -4.27
C CYS A 413 -16.77 -14.44 -4.38
N GLU A 414 -18.02 -14.22 -4.82
CA GLU A 414 -19.00 -15.28 -5.07
C GLU A 414 -18.89 -15.75 -6.53
N CYS A 415 -18.47 -17.00 -6.75
CA CYS A 415 -18.62 -17.66 -8.05
C CYS A 415 -19.80 -18.65 -7.99
N LEU A 416 -20.92 -18.26 -8.60
CA LEU A 416 -22.05 -19.16 -8.88
C LEU A 416 -21.81 -19.87 -10.21
N LEU A 417 -21.70 -21.20 -10.20
CA LEU A 417 -21.69 -21.99 -11.44
C LEU A 417 -22.68 -23.15 -11.34
N HIS A 418 -23.59 -23.21 -12.31
CA HIS A 418 -24.57 -24.27 -12.52
C HIS A 418 -23.94 -25.38 -13.36
N ASN A 419 -24.18 -26.64 -13.00
CA ASN A 419 -23.87 -27.80 -13.84
C ASN A 419 -24.92 -27.90 -14.97
N PRO A 420 -24.55 -27.93 -16.26
CA PRO A 420 -25.52 -28.00 -17.35
C PRO A 420 -26.13 -29.39 -17.59
N GLU A 421 -25.85 -30.40 -16.75
CA GLU A 421 -26.36 -31.77 -16.95
C GLU A 421 -27.36 -32.28 -15.89
N HIS A 422 -28.03 -31.42 -15.10
CA HIS A 422 -29.27 -31.79 -14.39
C HIS A 422 -30.23 -30.62 -14.16
#